data_AF-A0A9Q1QQR9-F1
#
_entry.id   AF-A0A9Q1QQR9-F1
#
_cell.length_a   1.000
_cell.length_b   1.000
_cell.length_c   1.000
_cell.angle_alpha   90.00
_cell.angle_beta   90.00
_cell.angle_gamma   90.00
#
_symmetry.space_group_name_H-M   'P 1'
#
loop_
_entity.id
_entity.type
_entity.pdbx_description
1 polymer ?
#
loop_
_entity_poly.entity_id
_entity_poly.type
_entity_poly.pdbx_seq_one_letter_code
_entity_poly.pdbx_strand_id
1 'polypeptide(L)'
;MVVLASSATMGSAGIMANSLHFQQSHNHKPVFLFPTSSSRMTHHSLSLSSLPMDGGISISPSSSSLRTSAVAADTNQPSSSPSKEQTSKKYYFVVANAKFMLDEEEHFKELMYERLRNYGERNQEQDFWLVIEPKFLDKFPNITKRLKRPAVALVSTNGPWITFMKLRLDRVLCESYEADGLEEALASNLAKLEFEKPEKWTAPYAKYEYGWWEPFLPPGSSRPES
;
A
#
# COMPACT_ATOMS: atom_id res chain seq x y z
N MET A 1 -21.87 -13.54 83.63
CA MET A 1 -20.87 -14.51 84.12
C MET A 1 -19.77 -14.62 83.08
N VAL A 2 -18.53 -14.38 83.51
CA VAL A 2 -17.23 -14.92 83.03
C VAL A 2 -16.87 -14.65 81.54
N VAL A 3 -16.02 -13.67 81.20
CA VAL A 3 -14.55 -13.54 81.38
C VAL A 3 -13.72 -14.32 80.33
N LEU A 4 -12.88 -13.55 79.60
CA LEU A 4 -11.53 -13.81 79.04
C LEU A 4 -11.15 -15.21 78.53
N ALA A 5 -10.50 -15.28 77.36
CA ALA A 5 -9.03 -15.37 77.29
C ALA A 5 -8.50 -15.52 75.85
N SER A 6 -7.54 -14.67 75.51
CA SER A 6 -6.55 -14.87 74.45
C SER A 6 -5.68 -16.10 74.73
N SER A 7 -5.13 -16.72 73.70
CA SER A 7 -3.81 -17.35 73.77
C SER A 7 -3.13 -17.38 72.42
N ALA A 8 -1.92 -16.83 72.42
CA ALA A 8 -0.96 -16.83 71.33
C ALA A 8 -0.23 -18.18 71.24
N THR A 9 0.34 -18.50 70.08
CA THR A 9 1.47 -19.43 69.98
C THR A 9 2.46 -18.87 68.97
N MET A 10 3.67 -18.61 69.47
CA MET A 10 4.88 -18.30 68.72
C MET A 10 5.47 -19.60 68.15
N GLY A 11 6.01 -19.53 66.94
CA GLY A 11 6.85 -20.55 66.33
C GLY A 11 7.87 -19.89 65.39
N SER A 12 9.14 -20.15 65.65
CA SER A 12 10.30 -19.34 65.30
C SER A 12 10.86 -19.56 63.88
N ALA A 13 11.44 -18.47 63.34
CA ALA A 13 12.63 -18.34 62.51
C ALA A 13 13.01 -19.41 61.47
N GLY A 14 13.04 -18.95 60.20
CA GLY A 14 13.90 -19.48 59.14
C GLY A 14 14.42 -18.32 58.29
N ILE A 15 15.63 -17.86 58.59
CA ILE A 15 16.39 -16.88 57.80
C ILE A 15 16.89 -17.60 56.54
N MET A 16 16.58 -17.08 55.35
CA MET A 16 17.47 -17.19 54.19
C MET A 16 17.49 -15.85 53.45
N ALA A 17 18.60 -15.15 53.66
CA ALA A 17 19.05 -14.09 52.78
C ALA A 17 19.38 -14.71 51.41
N ASN A 18 18.98 -14.06 50.33
CA ASN A 18 19.78 -14.10 49.12
C ASN A 18 19.71 -12.77 48.37
N SER A 19 20.77 -12.02 48.62
CA SER A 19 21.53 -11.15 47.74
C SER A 19 20.88 -10.70 46.42
N LEU A 20 20.72 -9.38 46.35
CA LEU A 20 20.67 -8.57 45.12
C LEU A 20 21.83 -8.95 44.20
N HIS A 21 21.52 -9.24 42.94
CA HIS A 21 22.43 -9.02 41.82
C HIS A 21 21.73 -8.21 40.73
N PHE A 22 22.21 -6.98 40.61
CA PHE A 22 22.00 -6.06 39.51
C PHE A 22 23.08 -6.34 38.46
N GLN A 23 22.71 -6.77 37.26
CA GLN A 23 23.55 -6.65 36.05
C GLN A 23 22.65 -6.93 34.83
N GLN A 24 22.27 -5.93 34.03
CA GLN A 24 23.04 -5.16 33.05
C GLN A 24 22.64 -5.60 31.65
N SER A 25 21.96 -4.67 30.99
CA SER A 25 21.61 -4.68 29.59
C SER A 25 22.86 -4.86 28.73
N HIS A 26 22.89 -5.95 27.96
CA HIS A 26 23.79 -6.10 26.84
C HIS A 26 22.99 -6.29 25.55
N ASN A 27 23.11 -5.24 24.75
CA ASN A 27 22.60 -5.06 23.41
C ASN A 27 23.41 -5.98 22.47
N HIS A 28 22.81 -7.09 22.03
CA HIS A 28 23.43 -7.98 21.06
C HIS A 28 22.64 -7.94 19.76
N LYS A 29 23.17 -7.16 18.82
CA LYS A 29 22.79 -7.17 17.41
C LYS A 29 23.09 -8.57 16.83
N PRO A 30 22.18 -9.21 16.09
CA PRO A 30 22.56 -10.34 15.26
C PRO A 30 23.34 -9.82 14.04
N VAL A 31 24.64 -10.15 14.00
CA VAL A 31 25.48 -10.01 12.81
C VAL A 31 25.07 -11.13 11.84
N PHE A 32 24.37 -10.77 10.77
CA PHE A 32 24.16 -11.67 9.63
C PHE A 32 25.42 -11.65 8.75
N LEU A 33 26.17 -12.75 8.78
CA LEU A 33 27.21 -13.05 7.80
C LEU A 33 26.52 -13.51 6.51
N PHE A 34 26.56 -12.65 5.48
CA PHE A 34 26.20 -13.05 4.11
C PHE A 34 27.39 -13.79 3.47
N PRO A 35 27.22 -14.99 2.90
CA PRO A 35 28.19 -15.55 1.97
C PRO A 35 28.13 -14.76 0.66
N THR A 36 29.25 -14.14 0.30
CA THR A 36 29.44 -13.46 -0.98
C THR A 36 29.64 -14.51 -2.08
N SER A 37 28.58 -14.81 -2.84
CA SER A 37 28.69 -15.55 -4.09
C SER A 37 29.19 -14.59 -5.19
N SER A 38 30.48 -14.63 -5.48
CA SER A 38 31.10 -13.93 -6.60
C SER A 38 30.86 -14.73 -7.89
N SER A 39 29.77 -14.46 -8.60
CA SER A 39 29.59 -14.93 -9.98
C SER A 39 30.32 -13.98 -10.93
N ARG A 40 31.51 -14.40 -11.34
CA ARG A 40 32.33 -13.78 -12.39
C ARG A 40 31.63 -13.97 -13.74
N MET A 41 30.97 -12.93 -14.26
CA MET A 41 30.46 -12.92 -15.64
C MET A 41 31.62 -12.60 -16.59
N THR A 42 31.95 -13.56 -17.46
CA THR A 42 32.86 -13.39 -18.57
C THR A 42 32.15 -12.67 -19.72
N HIS A 43 32.64 -11.49 -20.09
CA HIS A 43 32.20 -10.76 -21.27
C HIS A 43 32.73 -11.48 -22.53
N HIS A 44 31.84 -12.12 -23.29
CA HIS A 44 32.17 -12.50 -24.66
C HIS A 44 31.95 -11.27 -25.56
N SER A 45 33.05 -10.69 -26.02
CA SER A 45 33.08 -9.71 -27.10
C SER A 45 32.75 -10.42 -28.42
N LEU A 46 31.67 -10.01 -29.06
CA LEU A 46 31.44 -10.34 -30.47
C LEU A 46 31.99 -9.21 -31.32
N SER A 47 33.13 -9.50 -31.94
CA SER A 47 33.76 -8.72 -33.01
C SER A 47 32.87 -8.78 -34.24
N LEU A 48 32.34 -7.63 -34.67
CA LEU A 48 31.65 -7.46 -35.95
C LEU A 48 32.67 -7.02 -37.00
N SER A 49 33.04 -7.96 -37.86
CA SER A 49 33.78 -7.70 -39.10
C SER A 49 32.88 -7.11 -40.18
N SER A 50 33.50 -6.29 -41.02
CA SER A 50 32.91 -5.31 -41.91
C SER A 50 32.88 -5.74 -43.40
N LEU A 51 31.81 -5.31 -44.10
CA LEU A 51 31.63 -5.03 -45.56
C LEU A 51 31.41 -6.20 -46.56
N PRO A 52 30.89 -5.99 -47.80
CA PRO A 52 30.30 -4.77 -48.44
C PRO A 52 28.98 -4.96 -49.25
N MET A 53 28.37 -3.81 -49.65
CA MET A 53 27.52 -3.48 -50.85
C MET A 53 26.26 -4.36 -51.14
N ASP A 54 25.08 -3.87 -51.49
CA ASP A 54 24.68 -2.89 -52.51
C ASP A 54 23.15 -2.63 -52.39
N GLY A 55 22.64 -1.55 -52.99
CA GLY A 55 21.19 -1.36 -53.22
C GLY A 55 20.52 -0.26 -52.39
N GLY A 56 20.45 0.95 -52.97
CA GLY A 56 19.90 2.13 -52.32
C GLY A 56 18.37 2.20 -52.23
N ILE A 57 17.91 3.15 -51.40
CA ILE A 57 16.72 3.99 -51.58
C ILE A 57 17.02 5.31 -50.85
N SER A 58 16.93 6.41 -51.60
CA SER A 58 17.11 7.78 -51.13
C SER A 58 15.85 8.27 -50.43
N ILE A 59 15.96 8.72 -49.17
CA ILE A 59 14.94 9.54 -48.52
C ILE A 59 15.66 10.65 -47.75
N SER A 60 15.59 11.85 -48.29
CA SER A 60 16.07 13.10 -47.72
C SER A 60 15.11 13.63 -46.65
N PRO A 61 15.59 14.04 -45.46
CA PRO A 61 14.81 14.88 -44.56
C PRO A 61 15.11 16.37 -44.82
N SER A 62 14.09 17.08 -45.31
CA SER A 62 14.06 18.54 -45.45
C SER A 62 14.26 19.23 -44.10
N SER A 63 15.32 20.04 -43.99
CA SER A 63 15.53 20.97 -42.88
C SER A 63 14.69 22.23 -43.08
N SER A 64 13.59 22.37 -42.33
CA SER A 64 12.80 23.61 -42.30
C SER A 64 13.47 24.68 -41.45
N SER A 65 13.77 25.83 -42.05
CA SER A 65 14.33 27.02 -41.41
C SER A 65 13.48 27.54 -40.25
N LEU A 66 14.13 27.85 -39.12
CA LEU A 66 13.55 28.67 -38.06
C LEU A 66 13.63 30.15 -38.45
N ARG A 67 12.49 30.84 -38.49
CA ARG A 67 12.40 32.31 -38.42
C ARG A 67 11.64 32.66 -37.14
N THR A 68 12.32 33.33 -36.21
CA THR A 68 11.70 33.90 -35.00
C THR A 68 11.74 35.41 -35.13
N SER A 69 10.57 36.03 -35.25
CA SER A 69 10.36 37.48 -35.16
C SER A 69 10.01 37.86 -33.72
N ALA A 70 10.72 38.85 -33.18
CA ALA A 70 10.42 39.47 -31.90
C ALA A 70 9.23 40.43 -32.03
N VAL A 71 8.30 40.39 -31.06
CA VAL A 71 7.34 41.46 -30.80
C VAL A 71 7.35 41.73 -29.29
N ALA A 72 7.58 42.98 -28.95
CA ALA A 72 7.48 43.54 -27.61
C ALA A 72 6.12 44.25 -27.43
N ALA A 73 5.49 44.05 -26.28
CA ALA A 73 4.47 44.90 -25.61
C ALA A 73 3.93 44.07 -24.43
N ASP A 74 4.42 44.23 -23.21
CA ASP A 74 4.16 45.28 -22.19
C ASP A 74 2.81 45.16 -21.43
N THR A 75 2.95 45.25 -20.10
CA THR A 75 2.00 45.62 -19.05
C THR A 75 0.88 44.65 -18.58
N ASN A 76 1.20 43.99 -17.46
CA ASN A 76 0.44 43.79 -16.21
C ASN A 76 -1.07 43.48 -16.24
N GLN A 77 -1.43 42.28 -15.77
CA GLN A 77 -2.38 42.14 -14.64
C GLN A 77 -2.23 40.77 -13.93
N PRO A 78 -2.14 40.74 -12.59
CA PRO A 78 -2.13 39.51 -11.81
C PRO A 78 -3.57 39.09 -11.47
N SER A 79 -3.87 37.80 -11.64
CA SER A 79 -4.95 37.01 -11.01
C SER A 79 -5.61 36.06 -12.03
N SER A 80 -5.08 34.85 -12.11
CA SER A 80 -5.95 33.69 -12.28
C SER A 80 -5.57 32.69 -11.21
N SER A 81 -6.47 32.60 -10.23
CA SER A 81 -6.66 31.43 -9.37
C SER A 81 -6.49 30.15 -10.21
N PRO A 82 -5.92 29.05 -9.67
CA PRO A 82 -5.89 27.80 -10.40
C PRO A 82 -7.32 27.32 -10.57
N SER A 83 -7.92 27.63 -11.72
CA SER A 83 -9.15 27.03 -12.19
C SER A 83 -8.88 25.54 -12.34
N LYS A 84 -9.40 24.73 -11.41
CA LYS A 84 -9.43 23.28 -11.51
C LYS A 84 -10.16 22.93 -12.81
N GLU A 85 -9.41 22.59 -13.85
CA GLU A 85 -9.97 21.97 -15.05
C GLU A 85 -10.62 20.65 -14.64
N GLN A 86 -11.95 20.64 -14.59
CA GLN A 86 -12.76 19.43 -14.40
C GLN A 86 -12.65 18.58 -15.67
N THR A 87 -11.61 17.76 -15.70
CA THR A 87 -11.48 16.67 -16.66
C THR A 87 -11.93 15.40 -15.97
N SER A 88 -13.00 14.76 -16.47
CA SER A 88 -13.45 13.47 -15.96
C SER A 88 -12.31 12.46 -16.11
N LYS A 89 -11.95 11.79 -15.00
CA LYS A 89 -10.88 10.80 -15.00
C LYS A 89 -11.48 9.40 -14.88
N LYS A 90 -10.90 8.47 -15.62
CA LYS A 90 -11.28 7.07 -15.56
C LYS A 90 -10.53 6.37 -14.42
N TYR A 91 -11.29 5.77 -13.52
CA TYR A 91 -10.81 4.98 -12.41
C TYR A 91 -11.16 3.52 -12.61
N TYR A 92 -10.21 2.67 -12.28
CA TYR A 92 -10.33 1.22 -12.34
C TYR A 92 -10.34 0.72 -10.90
N PHE A 93 -11.17 -0.28 -10.61
CA PHE A 93 -11.21 -0.82 -9.26
C PHE A 93 -11.39 -2.33 -9.24
N VAL A 94 -10.86 -2.91 -8.17
CA VAL A 94 -11.17 -4.26 -7.72
C VAL A 94 -11.88 -4.16 -6.38
N VAL A 95 -12.98 -4.87 -6.20
CA VAL A 95 -13.75 -4.88 -4.95
C VAL A 95 -14.01 -6.30 -4.46
N ALA A 96 -13.93 -6.49 -3.15
CA ALA A 96 -14.27 -7.73 -2.47
C ALA A 96 -14.75 -7.49 -1.04
N ASN A 97 -15.07 -8.57 -0.33
CA ASN A 97 -15.36 -8.55 1.10
C ASN A 97 -14.11 -8.09 1.88
N ALA A 98 -14.28 -7.20 2.86
CA ALA A 98 -13.21 -6.70 3.72
C ALA A 98 -12.45 -7.83 4.42
N LYS A 99 -13.17 -8.84 4.92
CA LYS A 99 -12.55 -10.01 5.57
C LYS A 99 -11.60 -10.74 4.61
N PHE A 100 -12.01 -10.91 3.36
CA PHE A 100 -11.18 -11.56 2.36
C PHE A 100 -9.95 -10.71 1.99
N MET A 101 -10.15 -9.43 1.65
CA MET A 101 -9.07 -8.55 1.19
C MET A 101 -8.07 -8.16 2.27
N LEU A 102 -8.51 -7.96 3.51
CA LEU A 102 -7.69 -7.37 4.58
C LEU A 102 -7.17 -8.40 5.60
N ASP A 103 -7.87 -9.52 5.78
CA ASP A 103 -7.56 -10.52 6.81
C ASP A 103 -7.15 -11.90 6.26
N GLU A 104 -7.84 -12.41 5.23
CA GLU A 104 -7.53 -13.74 4.65
C GLU A 104 -6.43 -13.71 3.59
N GLU A 105 -6.36 -12.65 2.78
CA GLU A 105 -5.38 -12.58 1.68
C GLU A 105 -4.02 -12.05 2.15
N GLU A 106 -3.14 -12.98 2.50
CA GLU A 106 -1.81 -12.67 3.04
C GLU A 106 -0.87 -12.01 2.01
N HIS A 107 -1.00 -12.30 0.72
CA HIS A 107 -0.10 -11.72 -0.30
C HIS A 107 -0.47 -10.28 -0.68
N PHE A 108 -1.71 -9.87 -0.41
CA PHE A 108 -2.21 -8.58 -0.84
C PHE A 108 -1.50 -7.44 -0.13
N LYS A 109 -1.28 -7.58 1.19
CA LYS A 109 -0.55 -6.59 1.99
C LYS A 109 0.84 -6.33 1.43
N GLU A 110 1.60 -7.37 1.16
CA GLU A 110 2.99 -7.27 0.74
C GLU A 110 3.09 -6.66 -0.65
N LEU A 111 2.15 -6.98 -1.55
CA LEU A 111 2.03 -6.30 -2.84
C LEU A 111 1.74 -4.80 -2.69
N MET A 112 0.89 -4.40 -1.71
CA MET A 112 0.59 -2.99 -1.45
C MET A 112 1.81 -2.23 -0.91
N TYR A 113 2.48 -2.77 0.10
CA TYR A 113 3.66 -2.14 0.69
C TYR A 113 4.83 -2.08 -0.29
N GLU A 114 5.08 -3.16 -1.04
CA GLU A 114 6.15 -3.17 -2.03
C GLU A 114 5.87 -2.16 -3.14
N ARG A 115 4.62 -2.02 -3.58
CA ARG A 115 4.25 -0.99 -4.57
C ARG A 115 4.44 0.41 -4.00
N LEU A 116 4.03 0.66 -2.76
CA LEU A 116 4.22 1.95 -2.10
C LEU A 116 5.71 2.31 -1.99
N ARG A 117 6.53 1.34 -1.57
CA ARG A 117 7.99 1.48 -1.52
C ARG A 117 8.57 1.79 -2.89
N ASN A 118 8.16 1.05 -3.93
CA ASN A 118 8.62 1.26 -5.30
C ASN A 118 8.30 2.65 -5.83
N TYR A 119 7.10 3.17 -5.53
CA TYR A 119 6.71 4.54 -5.90
C TYR A 119 7.57 5.58 -5.17
N GLY A 120 7.82 5.38 -3.87
CA GLY A 120 8.72 6.24 -3.09
C GLY A 120 10.15 6.23 -3.62
N GLU A 121 10.72 5.05 -3.90
CA GLU A 121 12.07 4.91 -4.47
C GLU A 121 12.21 5.53 -5.86
N ARG A 122 11.13 5.57 -6.64
CA ARG A 122 11.10 6.14 -8.00
C ARG A 122 10.61 7.58 -8.06
N ASN A 123 10.29 8.21 -6.92
CA ASN A 123 9.65 9.53 -6.86
C ASN A 123 8.38 9.63 -7.73
N GLN A 124 7.58 8.56 -7.75
CA GLN A 124 6.30 8.52 -8.45
C GLN A 124 5.16 8.89 -7.50
N GLU A 125 4.20 9.67 -7.99
CA GLU A 125 2.99 9.99 -7.23
C GLU A 125 2.11 8.75 -7.07
N GLN A 126 1.63 8.52 -5.85
CA GLN A 126 0.73 7.40 -5.56
C GLN A 126 -0.59 7.56 -6.34
N ASP A 127 -0.92 6.54 -7.11
CA ASP A 127 -2.09 6.51 -8.00
C ASP A 127 -3.09 5.41 -7.59
N PHE A 128 -3.01 4.93 -6.35
CA PHE A 128 -3.82 3.85 -5.84
C PHE A 128 -4.20 4.03 -4.37
N TRP A 129 -5.41 3.61 -4.01
CA TRP A 129 -5.97 3.77 -2.67
C TRP A 129 -6.89 2.61 -2.31
N LEU A 130 -7.01 2.34 -1.01
CA LEU A 130 -8.02 1.46 -0.44
C LEU A 130 -9.21 2.27 0.05
N VAL A 131 -10.40 1.90 -0.39
CA VAL A 131 -11.65 2.56 0.00
C VAL A 131 -12.53 1.52 0.71
N ILE A 132 -12.74 1.76 2.01
CA ILE A 132 -13.66 0.95 2.82
C ILE A 132 -15.07 1.45 2.53
N GLU A 133 -15.98 0.52 2.23
CA GLU A 133 -17.35 0.78 1.82
C GLU A 133 -17.49 1.95 0.81
N PRO A 134 -16.99 1.75 -0.43
CA PRO A 134 -17.05 2.81 -1.43
C PRO A 134 -18.48 3.18 -1.78
N LYS A 135 -18.79 4.50 -1.78
CA LYS A 135 -20.12 5.03 -2.15
C LYS A 135 -20.45 4.82 -3.62
N PHE A 136 -19.44 4.78 -4.49
CA PHE A 136 -19.66 4.55 -5.92
C PHE A 136 -20.21 3.14 -6.23
N LEU A 137 -20.18 2.20 -5.28
CA LEU A 137 -20.77 0.86 -5.47
C LEU A 137 -22.28 0.89 -5.70
N ASP A 138 -22.97 1.97 -5.32
CA ASP A 138 -24.40 2.15 -5.57
C ASP A 138 -24.70 2.28 -7.08
N LYS A 139 -23.73 2.76 -7.86
CA LYS A 139 -23.79 2.81 -9.34
C LYS A 139 -23.73 1.40 -9.97
N PHE A 140 -23.31 0.37 -9.20
CA PHE A 140 -23.06 -0.99 -9.68
C PHE A 140 -23.88 -2.05 -8.92
N PRO A 141 -25.21 -2.12 -9.13
CA PRO A 141 -26.08 -3.06 -8.40
C PRO A 141 -25.73 -4.54 -8.67
N ASN A 142 -25.19 -4.87 -9.85
CA ASN A 142 -24.77 -6.23 -10.19
C ASN A 142 -23.61 -6.73 -9.32
N ILE A 143 -22.70 -5.82 -8.94
CA ILE A 143 -21.55 -6.11 -8.09
C ILE A 143 -22.03 -6.22 -6.63
N THR A 144 -22.83 -5.26 -6.17
CA THR A 144 -23.33 -5.20 -4.79
C THR A 144 -24.15 -6.43 -4.40
N LYS A 145 -24.93 -7.02 -5.32
CA LYS A 145 -25.69 -8.27 -5.08
C LYS A 145 -24.80 -9.48 -4.79
N ARG A 146 -23.57 -9.51 -5.31
CA ARG A 146 -22.63 -10.62 -5.18
C ARG A 146 -21.66 -10.43 -4.01
N LEU A 147 -21.51 -9.20 -3.53
CA LEU A 147 -20.61 -8.84 -2.44
C LEU A 147 -21.24 -9.08 -1.07
N LYS A 148 -20.44 -9.60 -0.15
CA LYS A 148 -20.75 -9.59 1.28
C LYS A 148 -20.17 -8.30 1.88
N ARG A 149 -20.96 -7.59 2.69
CA ARG A 149 -20.54 -6.38 3.41
C ARG A 149 -19.92 -6.76 4.76
N PRO A 150 -18.94 -5.99 5.29
CA PRO A 150 -18.36 -4.77 4.70
C PRO A 150 -17.49 -5.05 3.47
N ALA A 151 -17.52 -4.15 2.48
CA ALA A 151 -16.76 -4.29 1.24
C ALA A 151 -15.58 -3.32 1.20
N VAL A 152 -14.48 -3.74 0.58
CA VAL A 152 -13.28 -2.90 0.36
C VAL A 152 -12.98 -2.90 -1.12
N ALA A 153 -12.69 -1.72 -1.67
CA ALA A 153 -12.21 -1.58 -3.03
C ALA A 153 -10.77 -1.08 -3.06
N LEU A 154 -9.97 -1.68 -3.92
CA LEU A 154 -8.73 -1.10 -4.41
C LEU A 154 -9.06 -0.27 -5.64
N VAL A 155 -8.83 1.04 -5.57
CA VAL A 155 -9.09 1.99 -6.64
C VAL A 155 -7.77 2.52 -7.18
N SER A 156 -7.60 2.57 -8.50
CA SER A 156 -6.43 3.16 -9.14
C SER A 156 -6.76 3.77 -10.49
N THR A 157 -5.96 4.73 -10.93
CA THR A 157 -5.99 5.24 -12.31
C THR A 157 -5.27 4.31 -13.29
N ASN A 158 -4.47 3.36 -12.79
CA ASN A 158 -3.71 2.40 -13.58
C ASN A 158 -4.52 1.13 -13.90
N GLY A 159 -5.18 1.12 -15.06
CA GLY A 159 -5.98 -0.02 -15.53
C GLY A 159 -5.22 -1.35 -15.63
N PRO A 160 -4.05 -1.43 -16.28
CA PRO A 160 -3.25 -2.65 -16.35
C PRO A 160 -2.95 -3.25 -14.97
N TRP A 161 -2.68 -2.41 -13.98
CA TRP A 161 -2.43 -2.87 -12.63
C TRP A 161 -3.68 -3.45 -11.96
N ILE A 162 -4.86 -2.82 -12.11
CA ILE A 162 -6.13 -3.38 -11.62
C ILE A 162 -6.44 -4.72 -12.30
N THR A 163 -6.16 -4.86 -13.60
CA THR A 163 -6.29 -6.14 -14.30
C THR A 163 -5.35 -7.21 -13.71
N PHE A 164 -4.09 -6.85 -13.43
CA PHE A 164 -3.15 -7.75 -12.75
C PHE A 164 -3.68 -8.17 -11.37
N MET A 165 -4.22 -7.23 -10.59
CA MET A 165 -4.81 -7.54 -9.28
C MET A 165 -6.03 -8.45 -9.41
N LYS A 166 -6.85 -8.28 -10.46
CA LYS A 166 -7.98 -9.17 -10.72
C LYS A 166 -7.56 -10.60 -11.05
N LEU A 167 -6.43 -10.78 -11.74
CA LEU A 167 -5.87 -12.11 -12.03
C LEU A 167 -5.22 -12.75 -10.80
N ARG A 168 -4.61 -11.94 -9.92
CA ARG A 168 -3.96 -12.43 -8.70
C ARG A 168 -4.94 -12.81 -7.60
N LEU A 169 -6.06 -12.08 -7.53
CA LEU A 169 -7.09 -12.23 -6.52
C LEU A 169 -8.31 -12.95 -7.13
N ASP A 170 -8.48 -14.24 -6.85
CA ASP A 170 -9.53 -15.04 -7.50
C ASP A 170 -10.95 -14.56 -7.15
N ARG A 171 -11.18 -14.23 -5.87
CA ARG A 171 -12.53 -13.97 -5.29
C ARG A 171 -12.94 -12.51 -5.30
N VAL A 172 -12.54 -11.77 -6.33
CA VAL A 172 -12.81 -10.32 -6.44
C VAL A 172 -13.61 -9.97 -7.69
N LEU A 173 -14.27 -8.83 -7.67
CA LEU A 173 -14.98 -8.26 -8.82
C LEU A 173 -14.19 -7.05 -9.31
N CYS A 174 -14.11 -6.85 -10.62
CA CYS A 174 -13.43 -5.72 -11.24
C CYS A 174 -14.39 -4.93 -12.11
N GLU A 175 -14.25 -3.62 -12.12
CA GLU A 175 -14.99 -2.74 -13.02
C GLU A 175 -14.24 -1.40 -13.18
N SER A 176 -14.71 -0.55 -14.09
CA SER A 176 -14.21 0.81 -14.26
C SER A 176 -15.34 1.83 -14.28
N TYR A 177 -15.04 3.06 -13.87
CA TYR A 177 -16.00 4.16 -13.88
C TYR A 177 -15.28 5.49 -14.09
N GLU A 178 -16.05 6.50 -14.48
CA GLU A 178 -15.58 7.88 -14.60
C GLU A 178 -16.07 8.69 -13.40
N ALA A 179 -15.22 9.56 -12.89
CA ALA A 179 -15.54 10.47 -11.81
C ALA A 179 -14.90 11.84 -12.06
N ASP A 180 -15.56 12.88 -11.57
CA ASP A 180 -15.18 14.28 -11.84
C ASP A 180 -14.06 14.77 -10.90
N GLY A 181 -13.73 13.97 -9.87
CA GLY A 181 -12.66 14.27 -8.93
C GLY A 181 -12.20 13.05 -8.12
N LEU A 182 -11.02 13.17 -7.51
CA LEU A 182 -10.46 12.14 -6.63
C LEU A 182 -11.33 11.93 -5.38
N GLU A 183 -11.92 13.00 -4.86
CA GLU A 183 -12.79 12.98 -3.68
C GLU A 183 -14.09 12.19 -3.92
N GLU A 184 -14.70 12.32 -5.10
CA GLU A 184 -15.86 11.51 -5.49
C GLU A 184 -15.45 10.05 -5.69
N ALA A 185 -14.32 9.83 -6.37
CA ALA A 185 -13.82 8.49 -6.66
C ALA A 185 -13.52 7.71 -5.37
N LEU A 186 -12.94 8.37 -4.36
CA LEU A 186 -12.50 7.72 -3.12
C LEU A 186 -13.50 7.88 -1.97
N ALA A 187 -14.72 8.33 -2.24
CA ALA A 187 -15.73 8.53 -1.22
C ALA A 187 -16.08 7.20 -0.51
N SER A 188 -15.84 7.14 0.80
CA SER A 188 -16.11 5.99 1.67
C SER A 188 -17.30 6.24 2.59
N ASN A 189 -17.95 5.17 3.03
CA ASN A 189 -18.90 5.20 4.16
C ASN A 189 -18.18 4.82 5.46
N LEU A 190 -18.68 5.32 6.60
CA LEU A 190 -18.14 4.97 7.90
C LEU A 190 -18.55 3.53 8.24
N ALA A 191 -17.61 2.59 8.12
CA ALA A 191 -17.82 1.20 8.46
C ALA A 191 -16.87 0.78 9.57
N LYS A 192 -17.42 0.24 10.66
CA LYS A 192 -16.63 -0.39 11.71
C LYS A 192 -16.17 -1.76 11.21
N LEU A 193 -14.86 -1.91 10.98
CA LEU A 193 -14.26 -3.20 10.65
C LEU A 193 -13.91 -3.91 11.94
N GLU A 194 -14.52 -5.06 12.19
CA GLU A 194 -14.15 -5.94 13.30
C GLU A 194 -13.68 -7.26 12.69
N PHE A 195 -12.40 -7.57 12.85
CA PHE A 195 -11.83 -8.84 12.42
C PHE A 195 -11.54 -9.70 13.64
N GLU A 196 -12.22 -10.86 13.71
CA GLU A 196 -11.97 -11.84 14.76
C GLU A 196 -10.59 -12.46 14.57
N LYS A 197 -9.76 -12.40 15.62
CA LYS A 197 -8.48 -13.12 15.63
C LYS A 197 -8.77 -14.61 15.88
N PRO A 198 -8.25 -15.53 15.04
CA PRO A 198 -8.44 -16.94 15.28
C PRO A 198 -7.77 -17.35 16.59
N GLU A 199 -8.46 -18.14 17.42
CA GLU A 199 -7.92 -18.65 18.69
C GLU A 199 -6.65 -19.48 18.48
N LYS A 200 -6.58 -20.20 17.35
CA LYS A 200 -5.43 -21.03 16.98
C LYS A 200 -4.87 -20.60 15.63
N TRP A 201 -3.83 -19.80 15.70
CA TRP A 201 -3.03 -19.47 14.52
C TRP A 201 -2.15 -20.66 14.13
N THR A 202 -2.26 -21.10 12.87
CA THR A 202 -1.62 -22.34 12.39
C THR A 202 -0.36 -22.08 11.58
N ALA A 203 -0.16 -20.85 11.07
CA ALA A 203 1.01 -20.52 10.27
C ALA A 203 2.26 -20.27 11.14
N PRO A 204 3.47 -20.57 10.64
CA PRO A 204 4.72 -20.38 11.38
C PRO A 204 5.15 -18.91 11.53
N TYR A 205 4.47 -17.97 10.86
CA TYR A 205 4.74 -16.52 10.92
C TYR A 205 3.63 -15.79 11.65
N ALA A 206 3.90 -14.63 12.27
CA ALA A 206 2.84 -13.87 12.96
C ALA A 206 1.76 -13.37 11.98
N LYS A 207 0.48 -13.44 12.41
CA LYS A 207 -0.63 -12.81 11.68
C LYS A 207 -0.43 -11.29 11.66
N TYR A 208 -0.83 -10.65 10.56
CA TYR A 208 -0.75 -9.21 10.45
C TYR A 208 -1.58 -8.47 11.49
N GLU A 209 -1.07 -7.30 11.86
CA GLU A 209 -1.75 -6.39 12.76
C GLU A 209 -2.99 -5.79 12.11
N TYR A 210 -4.02 -5.61 12.93
CA TYR A 210 -5.20 -4.87 12.53
C TYR A 210 -4.81 -3.43 12.18
N GLY A 211 -5.34 -2.90 11.06
CA GLY A 211 -5.06 -1.54 10.63
C GLY A 211 -3.84 -1.38 9.72
N TRP A 212 -3.21 -2.48 9.26
CA TRP A 212 -2.08 -2.37 8.31
C TRP A 212 -2.44 -1.60 7.02
N TRP A 213 -3.73 -1.56 6.65
CA TRP A 213 -4.22 -0.87 5.45
C TRP A 213 -4.40 0.64 5.62
N GLU A 214 -4.24 1.19 6.84
CA GLU A 214 -4.43 2.62 7.13
C GLU A 214 -3.62 3.57 6.21
N PRO A 215 -2.35 3.29 5.87
CA PRO A 215 -1.57 4.17 4.99
C PRO A 215 -2.11 4.33 3.57
N PHE A 216 -2.99 3.41 3.14
CA PHE A 216 -3.56 3.40 1.80
C PHE A 216 -4.94 4.06 1.72
N LEU A 217 -5.49 4.49 2.86
CA LEU A 217 -6.77 5.17 2.90
C LEU A 217 -6.68 6.57 2.28
N PRO A 218 -7.77 7.08 1.68
CA PRO A 218 -7.78 8.44 1.15
C PRO A 218 -7.50 9.47 2.25
N PRO A 219 -6.79 10.56 1.92
CA PRO A 219 -6.55 11.64 2.87
C PRO A 219 -7.89 12.21 3.36
N GLY A 220 -8.12 12.20 4.67
CA GLY A 220 -9.34 12.73 5.30
C GLY A 220 -10.35 11.70 5.79
N SER A 221 -10.17 10.40 5.55
CA SER A 221 -10.95 9.37 6.26
C SER A 221 -10.41 9.20 7.69
N SER A 222 -10.89 10.05 8.61
CA SER A 222 -10.47 10.05 10.01
C SER A 222 -10.90 8.76 10.72
N ARG A 223 -9.94 8.21 11.49
CA ARG A 223 -10.08 7.17 12.51
C ARG A 223 -11.40 7.34 13.30
N PRO A 224 -12.29 6.33 13.39
CA PRO A 224 -13.30 6.35 14.44
C PRO A 224 -12.54 6.24 15.76
N GLU A 225 -12.62 7.29 16.58
CA GLU A 225 -12.09 7.26 17.94
C GLU A 225 -12.68 6.03 18.66
N SER A 226 -11.78 5.21 19.21
CA SER A 226 -12.04 3.98 19.95
C SER A 226 -12.64 4.26 21.32
#